data_AF-A0AAP7ZI84-F1
#
_entry.id   AF-A0AAP7ZI84-F1
#
_cell.length_a   1.000
_cell.length_b   1.000
_cell.length_c   1.000
_cell.angle_alpha   90.00
_cell.angle_beta   90.00
_cell.angle_gamma   90.00
#
_symmetry.space_group_name_H-M   'P 1'
#
loop_
_entity.id
_entity.type
_entity.pdbx_description
1 polymer ?
#
loop_
_entity_poly.entity_id
_entity_poly.type
_entity_poly.pdbx_seq_one_letter_code
_entity_poly.pdbx_strand_id
1 'polypeptide(L)'
;MPRDIGPLNRIADLDLSGNELKTFPVDQVLGMASLQNLKLSMESTTGKPMRKSHAALADQGCRMMFVHQGNASAKVVDIKRASNTVLYTTDLDPCLALSIIHGDKALLMHVDSFRGQGAGRLSVRDVLIRHINPNAQDTRVMLVGANAQGSAANVRGVLSVLRELGLERCITMASLGNNYTSAMLHVGYGEGYVGFG
;
A
#
# COMPACT_ATOMS: atom_id res chain seq x y z
N MET A 1 -4.92 18.04 -7.12
CA MET A 1 -4.09 19.25 -6.96
C MET A 1 -4.45 20.25 -8.05
N PRO A 2 -4.47 21.56 -7.77
CA PRO A 2 -4.81 22.57 -8.77
C PRO A 2 -3.90 22.44 -9.98
N ARG A 3 -4.49 22.46 -11.19
CA ARG A 3 -3.71 22.45 -12.44
C ARG A 3 -3.04 23.80 -12.72
N ASP A 4 -3.50 24.85 -12.03
CA ASP A 4 -3.09 26.24 -12.24
C ASP A 4 -1.94 26.69 -11.33
N ILE A 5 -1.55 25.85 -10.37
CA ILE A 5 -0.29 26.02 -9.64
C ILE A 5 0.76 25.35 -10.52
N GLY A 6 1.74 26.12 -11.01
CA GLY A 6 2.84 25.64 -11.86
C GLY A 6 3.60 24.42 -11.29
N PRO A 7 4.58 23.87 -12.02
CA PRO A 7 5.19 22.59 -11.67
C PRO A 7 5.74 22.58 -10.24
N LEU A 8 5.17 21.73 -9.37
CA LEU A 8 5.51 21.56 -7.96
C LEU A 8 6.76 20.69 -7.75
N ASN A 9 7.78 20.88 -8.58
CA ASN A 9 8.96 20.02 -8.63
C ASN A 9 9.95 20.21 -7.45
N ARG A 10 9.81 21.29 -6.67
CA ARG A 10 10.65 21.62 -5.50
C ARG A 10 10.00 21.36 -4.14
N ILE A 11 8.77 20.87 -4.11
CA ILE A 11 8.09 20.58 -2.85
C ILE A 11 8.79 19.40 -2.16
N ALA A 12 9.30 19.63 -0.94
CA ALA A 12 9.84 18.59 -0.07
C ALA A 12 8.76 17.94 0.79
N ASP A 13 7.76 18.72 1.22
CA ASP A 13 6.70 18.29 2.13
C ASP A 13 5.32 18.55 1.52
N LEU A 14 4.54 17.48 1.38
CA LEU A 14 3.15 17.58 0.95
C LEU A 14 2.24 16.92 1.98
N ASP A 15 1.34 17.71 2.56
CA ASP A 15 0.27 17.22 3.42
C ASP A 15 -1.09 17.40 2.74
N LEU A 16 -1.74 16.27 2.46
CA LEU A 16 -3.08 16.16 1.92
C LEU A 16 -4.04 15.43 2.86
N SER A 17 -3.62 15.07 4.07
CA SER A 17 -4.33 14.17 4.98
C SER A 17 -5.72 14.67 5.41
N GLY A 18 -5.94 15.98 5.44
CA GLY A 18 -7.23 16.62 5.76
C GLY A 18 -8.18 16.81 4.57
N ASN A 19 -7.88 16.26 3.40
CA ASN A 19 -8.72 16.42 2.20
C ASN A 19 -9.56 15.19 1.90
N GLU A 20 -10.70 15.39 1.24
CA GLU A 20 -11.58 14.32 0.74
C GLU A 20 -11.08 13.73 -0.58
N LEU A 21 -9.90 13.11 -0.56
CA LEU A 21 -9.34 12.48 -1.74
C LEU A 21 -10.14 11.23 -2.11
N LYS A 22 -10.87 11.31 -3.21
CA LYS A 22 -11.63 10.17 -3.78
C LYS A 22 -10.77 9.26 -4.66
N THR A 23 -9.66 9.79 -5.17
CA THR A 23 -8.72 9.07 -6.04
C THR A 23 -7.29 9.42 -5.68
N PHE A 24 -6.39 8.45 -5.85
CA PHE A 24 -4.99 8.67 -5.54
C PHE A 24 -4.34 9.54 -6.63
N PRO A 25 -3.66 10.66 -6.29
CA PRO A 25 -3.08 11.57 -7.27
C PRO A 25 -1.73 11.06 -7.83
N VAL A 26 -1.74 9.91 -8.53
CA VAL A 26 -0.51 9.21 -8.95
C VAL A 26 0.37 10.09 -9.83
N ASP A 27 -0.20 10.75 -10.84
CA ASP A 27 0.55 11.62 -11.77
C ASP A 27 1.26 12.75 -11.04
N GLN A 28 0.57 13.39 -10.10
CA GLN A 28 1.13 14.49 -9.33
C GLN A 28 2.26 14.00 -8.43
N VAL A 29 2.04 12.92 -7.68
CA VAL A 29 3.07 12.38 -6.77
C VAL A 29 4.31 11.92 -7.53
N LEU A 30 4.17 11.32 -8.72
CA LEU A 30 5.32 10.93 -9.55
C LEU A 30 6.08 12.14 -10.12
N GLY A 31 5.38 13.23 -10.43
CA GLY A 31 6.00 14.47 -10.92
C GLY A 31 6.79 15.26 -9.87
N MET A 32 6.62 14.96 -8.58
CA MET A 32 7.28 15.68 -7.49
C MET A 32 8.63 15.05 -7.14
N ALA A 33 9.64 15.32 -7.98
CA ALA A 33 10.97 14.71 -7.87
C ALA A 33 11.68 14.99 -6.52
N SER A 34 11.49 16.19 -5.96
CA SER A 34 12.06 16.62 -4.68
C SER A 34 11.24 16.21 -3.45
N LEU A 35 10.11 15.51 -3.62
CA LEU A 35 9.26 15.14 -2.50
C LEU A 35 9.97 14.16 -1.56
N GLN A 36 10.04 14.55 -0.30
CA GLN A 36 10.61 13.79 0.80
C GLN A 36 9.49 13.22 1.67
N ASN A 37 8.48 14.03 1.97
CA ASN A 37 7.43 13.73 2.95
C ASN A 37 6.07 13.83 2.28
N LEU A 38 5.29 12.76 2.36
CA LEU A 38 3.93 12.69 1.83
C LEU A 38 3.00 12.24 2.93
N LYS A 39 2.14 13.15 3.38
CA LYS A 39 1.00 12.81 4.23
C LYS A 39 -0.25 12.82 3.38
N LEU A 40 -0.98 11.71 3.37
CA LEU A 40 -2.18 11.57 2.58
C LEU A 40 -3.06 10.51 3.20
N SER A 41 -4.35 10.80 3.29
CA SER A 41 -5.37 9.82 3.59
C SER A 41 -6.35 9.79 2.42
N MET A 42 -6.63 8.60 1.92
CA MET A 42 -7.57 8.36 0.85
C MET A 42 -8.51 7.23 1.26
N GLU A 43 -9.77 7.61 1.39
CA GLU A 43 -10.92 6.78 1.74
C GLU A 43 -11.79 6.66 0.49
N SER A 44 -11.89 5.48 -0.13
CA SER A 44 -12.90 5.31 -1.19
C SER A 44 -14.31 5.23 -0.59
N THR A 45 -15.27 5.91 -1.20
CA THR A 45 -16.69 5.94 -0.80
C THR A 45 -17.42 4.60 -1.00
N THR A 46 -16.72 3.54 -1.42
CA THR A 46 -17.25 2.17 -1.56
C THR A 46 -17.02 1.27 -0.34
N GLY A 47 -16.48 1.80 0.77
CA GLY A 47 -16.47 1.11 2.06
C GLY A 47 -15.27 1.51 2.90
N LYS A 48 -15.50 2.43 3.85
CA LYS A 48 -14.56 2.99 4.85
C LYS A 48 -13.30 2.14 5.14
N PRO A 49 -12.09 2.73 5.06
CA PRO A 49 -10.94 2.20 5.77
C PRO A 49 -11.09 2.38 7.28
N MET A 50 -11.35 1.26 7.94
CA MET A 50 -11.56 1.20 9.37
C MET A 50 -10.20 1.13 10.07
N ARG A 51 -9.93 2.09 10.95
CA ARG A 51 -9.02 1.83 12.06
C ARG A 51 -9.50 0.57 12.78
N LYS A 52 -8.67 -0.45 12.83
CA LYS A 52 -9.00 -1.72 13.48
C LYS A 52 -7.76 -2.25 14.18
N SER A 53 -7.94 -2.79 15.38
CA SER A 53 -6.83 -3.42 16.09
C SER A 53 -6.70 -4.88 15.68
N HIS A 54 -5.50 -5.43 15.84
CA HIS A 54 -5.24 -6.86 15.68
C HIS A 54 -6.15 -7.69 16.59
N ALA A 55 -6.35 -7.24 17.83
CA ALA A 55 -7.24 -7.88 18.80
C ALA A 55 -8.68 -7.93 18.30
N ALA A 56 -9.23 -6.82 17.80
CA ALA A 56 -10.60 -6.78 17.30
C ALA A 56 -10.84 -7.73 16.11
N LEU A 57 -9.82 -7.97 15.27
CA LEU A 57 -9.90 -8.97 14.19
C LEU A 57 -9.72 -10.39 14.72
N ALA A 58 -8.83 -10.61 15.67
CA ALA A 58 -8.66 -11.91 16.31
C ALA A 58 -9.91 -12.35 17.07
N ASP A 59 -10.57 -11.43 17.78
CA ASP A 59 -11.83 -11.66 18.51
C ASP A 59 -13.00 -11.99 17.56
N GLN A 60 -12.91 -11.56 16.30
CA GLN A 60 -13.83 -11.97 15.23
C GLN A 60 -13.53 -13.38 14.68
N GLY A 61 -12.56 -14.08 15.28
CA GLY A 61 -12.14 -15.42 14.86
C GLY A 61 -11.25 -15.44 13.62
N CYS A 62 -10.73 -14.29 13.18
CA CYS A 62 -9.84 -14.24 12.02
C CYS A 62 -8.51 -14.92 12.34
N ARG A 63 -8.01 -15.73 11.40
CA ARG A 63 -6.65 -16.25 11.45
C ARG A 63 -5.67 -15.13 11.09
N MET A 64 -4.88 -14.69 12.07
CA MET A 64 -3.86 -13.67 11.86
C MET A 64 -2.60 -14.30 11.25
N MET A 65 -2.07 -13.70 10.18
CA MET A 65 -0.84 -14.15 9.52
C MET A 65 0.12 -12.98 9.33
N PHE A 66 1.24 -13.03 10.04
CA PHE A 66 2.26 -12.00 9.96
C PHE A 66 3.08 -12.09 8.67
N VAL A 67 3.41 -10.92 8.13
CA VAL A 67 4.29 -10.72 6.98
C VAL A 67 5.51 -9.95 7.46
N HIS A 68 6.64 -10.65 7.49
CA HIS A 68 7.92 -10.09 7.89
C HIS A 68 8.36 -8.98 6.93
N GLN A 69 9.22 -8.10 7.43
CA GLN A 69 9.83 -7.03 6.66
C GLN A 69 10.58 -7.57 5.44
N GLY A 70 10.50 -6.83 4.34
CA GLY A 70 11.28 -7.03 3.14
C GLY A 70 10.50 -7.71 2.03
N ASN A 71 10.85 -7.34 0.80
CA ASN A 71 10.14 -7.78 -0.39
C ASN A 71 10.06 -9.30 -0.56
N ALA A 72 11.10 -10.04 -0.17
CA ALA A 72 11.14 -11.50 -0.30
C ALA A 72 10.16 -12.22 0.65
N SER A 73 9.69 -11.54 1.69
CA SER A 73 8.72 -12.06 2.66
C SER A 73 7.27 -11.84 2.23
N ALA A 74 7.03 -11.25 1.04
CA ALA A 74 5.69 -11.05 0.50
C ALA A 74 4.86 -12.33 0.61
N LYS A 75 3.65 -12.19 1.16
CA LYS A 75 2.74 -13.31 1.35
C LYS A 75 1.64 -13.24 0.31
N VAL A 76 1.47 -14.34 -0.39
CA VAL A 76 0.39 -14.52 -1.37
C VAL A 76 -0.44 -15.73 -0.96
N VAL A 77 -1.75 -15.54 -0.91
CA VAL A 77 -2.71 -16.59 -0.56
C VAL A 77 -3.85 -16.63 -1.55
N ASP A 78 -4.38 -17.83 -1.75
CA ASP A 78 -5.64 -18.05 -2.47
C ASP A 78 -6.81 -17.66 -1.55
N ILE A 79 -7.69 -16.78 -2.04
CA ILE A 79 -8.80 -16.22 -1.27
C ILE A 79 -9.79 -17.30 -0.85
N LYS A 80 -10.06 -18.31 -1.70
CA LYS A 80 -11.00 -19.38 -1.37
C LYS A 80 -10.51 -20.22 -0.20
N ARG A 81 -9.19 -20.42 -0.09
CA ARG A 81 -8.57 -21.21 0.99
C ARG A 81 -8.31 -20.40 2.26
N ALA A 82 -8.18 -19.08 2.15
CA ALA A 82 -7.76 -18.21 3.23
C ALA A 82 -8.78 -17.11 3.56
N SER A 83 -10.07 -17.29 3.23
CA SER A 83 -11.10 -16.25 3.35
C SER A 83 -11.23 -15.66 4.76
N ASN A 84 -11.04 -16.45 5.82
CA ASN A 84 -11.04 -15.99 7.22
C ASN A 84 -9.64 -15.56 7.73
N THR A 85 -8.70 -15.26 6.83
CA THR A 85 -7.33 -14.86 7.19
C THR A 85 -7.14 -13.36 7.06
N VAL A 86 -6.37 -12.78 7.98
CA VAL A 86 -5.85 -11.42 7.88
C VAL A 86 -4.35 -11.50 7.73
N LEU A 87 -3.84 -11.02 6.59
CA LEU A 87 -2.42 -10.76 6.44
C LEU A 87 -2.10 -9.44 7.13
N TYR A 88 -1.01 -9.35 7.89
CA TYR A 88 -0.64 -8.09 8.52
C TYR A 88 0.88 -7.91 8.62
N THR A 89 1.31 -6.65 8.68
CA THR A 89 2.70 -6.29 8.94
C THR A 89 2.75 -5.07 9.86
N THR A 90 3.89 -4.86 10.50
CA THR A 90 4.17 -3.79 11.46
C THR A 90 5.40 -2.99 11.01
N ASP A 91 5.81 -2.00 11.81
CA ASP A 91 7.06 -1.26 11.65
C ASP A 91 7.16 -0.51 10.31
N LEU A 92 6.09 0.22 9.97
CA LEU A 92 5.95 1.00 8.74
C LEU A 92 6.63 2.39 8.76
N ASP A 93 7.65 2.52 9.59
CA ASP A 93 8.48 3.71 9.69
C ASP A 93 9.94 3.31 9.45
N PRO A 94 10.56 3.53 8.26
CA PRO A 94 10.09 4.30 7.08
C PRO A 94 9.30 3.49 6.04
N CYS A 95 8.98 2.23 6.32
CA CYS A 95 8.58 1.26 5.30
C CYS A 95 7.15 1.45 4.78
N LEU A 96 6.84 0.82 3.66
CA LEU A 96 5.52 0.88 3.02
C LEU A 96 4.90 -0.52 2.94
N ALA A 97 3.68 -0.70 3.43
CA ALA A 97 2.89 -1.88 3.15
C ALA A 97 2.17 -1.71 1.80
N LEU A 98 2.33 -2.71 0.94
CA LEU A 98 1.61 -2.87 -0.32
C LEU A 98 0.69 -4.09 -0.21
N SER A 99 -0.61 -3.82 -0.20
CA SER A 99 -1.65 -4.85 -0.20
C SER A 99 -2.34 -4.88 -1.55
N ILE A 100 -2.57 -6.07 -2.10
CA ILE A 100 -3.23 -6.24 -3.39
C ILE A 100 -4.23 -7.39 -3.31
N ILE A 101 -5.48 -7.10 -3.68
CA ILE A 101 -6.46 -8.12 -4.07
C ILE A 101 -6.49 -8.14 -5.58
N HIS A 102 -6.34 -9.32 -6.17
CA HIS A 102 -6.25 -9.47 -7.61
C HIS A 102 -6.81 -10.82 -8.04
N GLY A 103 -8.01 -10.81 -8.63
CA GLY A 103 -8.75 -12.03 -8.95
C GLY A 103 -9.02 -12.87 -7.69
N ASP A 104 -8.48 -14.09 -7.65
CA ASP A 104 -8.62 -15.03 -6.54
C ASP A 104 -7.44 -14.99 -5.54
N LYS A 105 -6.54 -14.02 -5.66
CA LYS A 105 -5.36 -13.89 -4.81
C LYS A 105 -5.39 -12.65 -3.94
N ALA A 106 -4.92 -12.82 -2.72
CA ALA A 106 -4.56 -11.73 -1.83
C ALA A 106 -3.05 -11.72 -1.60
N LEU A 107 -2.44 -10.55 -1.72
CA LEU A 107 -1.02 -10.30 -1.52
C LEU A 107 -0.84 -9.22 -0.46
N LEU A 108 0.03 -9.46 0.51
CA LEU A 108 0.55 -8.42 1.39
C LEU A 108 2.08 -8.46 1.35
N MET A 109 2.68 -7.29 1.22
CA MET A 109 4.11 -7.12 1.13
C MET A 109 4.55 -5.93 1.98
N HIS A 110 5.58 -6.15 2.80
CA HIS A 110 6.26 -5.08 3.50
C HIS A 110 7.44 -4.62 2.65
N VAL A 111 7.32 -3.42 2.08
CA VAL A 111 8.30 -2.80 1.17
C VAL A 111 9.27 -1.95 1.99
N ASP A 112 10.48 -2.48 2.18
CA ASP A 112 11.63 -1.77 2.75
C ASP A 112 12.33 -0.89 1.70
N SER A 113 12.42 -1.40 0.47
CA SER A 113 12.96 -0.71 -0.70
C SER A 113 12.20 -1.13 -1.95
N PHE A 114 11.87 -0.17 -2.81
CA PHE A 114 11.28 -0.51 -4.11
C PHE A 114 12.27 -1.19 -5.07
N ARG A 115 13.58 -0.94 -4.89
CA ARG A 115 14.67 -1.55 -5.67
C ARG A 115 15.10 -2.85 -5.01
N GLY A 116 15.17 -3.94 -5.78
CA GLY A 116 15.92 -5.12 -5.39
C GLY A 116 17.41 -4.82 -5.57
N GLN A 117 18.16 -4.56 -4.49
CA GLN A 117 19.62 -4.40 -4.56
C GLN A 117 20.34 -5.43 -3.70
N GLY A 118 21.01 -6.36 -4.37
CA GLY A 118 21.79 -7.46 -3.78
C GLY A 118 21.35 -8.84 -4.32
N ALA A 119 22.24 -9.83 -4.28
CA ALA A 119 21.91 -11.20 -4.66
C ALA A 119 20.80 -11.76 -3.74
N GLY A 120 19.72 -12.27 -4.33
CA GLY A 120 18.57 -12.84 -3.60
C GLY A 120 17.51 -11.84 -3.12
N ARG A 121 17.67 -10.53 -3.37
CA ARG A 121 16.65 -9.51 -3.04
C ARG A 121 15.70 -9.30 -4.22
N LEU A 122 14.40 -9.51 -3.98
CA LEU A 122 13.36 -9.24 -4.97
C LEU A 122 13.01 -7.75 -5.00
N SER A 123 12.88 -7.17 -6.18
CA SER A 123 12.23 -5.86 -6.31
C SER A 123 10.71 -6.00 -6.15
N VAL A 124 10.03 -4.88 -5.91
CA VAL A 124 8.55 -4.86 -5.91
C VAL A 124 8.02 -5.39 -7.25
N ARG A 125 8.64 -4.97 -8.36
CA ARG A 125 8.30 -5.43 -9.71
C ARG A 125 8.40 -6.96 -9.82
N ASP A 126 9.50 -7.56 -9.36
CA ASP A 126 9.71 -9.02 -9.44
C ASP A 126 8.64 -9.80 -8.68
N VAL A 127 8.20 -9.29 -7.53
CA VAL A 127 7.12 -9.92 -6.75
C VAL A 127 5.78 -9.77 -7.47
N LEU A 128 5.47 -8.57 -7.98
CA LEU A 128 4.19 -8.32 -8.64
C LEU A 128 4.04 -9.14 -9.93
N ILE A 129 5.03 -9.19 -10.81
CA ILE A 129 4.94 -9.95 -12.07
C ILE A 129 4.79 -11.46 -11.86
N ARG A 130 5.23 -11.99 -10.70
CA ARG A 130 5.09 -13.41 -10.36
C ARG A 130 3.68 -13.77 -9.89
N HIS A 131 2.93 -12.80 -9.39
CA HIS A 131 1.71 -13.07 -8.63
C HIS A 131 0.47 -12.37 -9.18
N ILE A 132 0.65 -11.29 -9.93
CA ILE A 132 -0.41 -10.54 -10.59
C ILE A 132 -0.52 -11.01 -12.04
N ASN A 133 -1.74 -11.37 -12.43
CA ASN A 133 -2.10 -11.76 -13.79
C ASN A 133 -2.74 -10.56 -14.52
N PRO A 134 -2.14 -10.03 -15.59
CA PRO A 134 -2.69 -8.86 -16.29
C PRO A 134 -4.12 -9.05 -16.82
N ASN A 135 -4.63 -10.28 -16.90
CA ASN A 135 -5.97 -10.58 -17.38
C ASN A 135 -7.04 -10.73 -16.27
N ALA A 136 -6.67 -10.69 -14.97
CA ALA A 136 -7.68 -10.84 -13.93
C ALA A 136 -8.53 -9.56 -13.80
N GLN A 137 -9.84 -9.74 -13.76
CA GLN A 137 -10.79 -8.68 -13.45
C GLN A 137 -10.87 -8.53 -11.92
N ASP A 138 -11.15 -7.31 -11.45
CA ASP A 138 -11.19 -6.92 -10.02
C ASP A 138 -9.81 -6.89 -9.33
N THR A 139 -9.14 -5.76 -9.46
CA THR A 139 -7.88 -5.47 -8.76
C THR A 139 -8.05 -4.28 -7.83
N ARG A 140 -7.64 -4.44 -6.58
CA ARG A 140 -7.63 -3.39 -5.56
C ARG A 140 -6.25 -3.32 -4.94
N VAL A 141 -5.69 -2.12 -4.85
CA VAL A 141 -4.39 -1.83 -4.28
C VAL A 141 -4.58 -0.93 -3.06
N MET A 142 -3.97 -1.31 -1.94
CA MET A 142 -3.92 -0.47 -0.74
C MET A 142 -2.48 -0.19 -0.34
N LEU A 143 -2.22 1.05 0.07
CA LEU A 143 -0.91 1.54 0.49
C LEU A 143 -0.97 2.09 1.91
N VAL A 144 -0.10 1.63 2.80
CA VAL A 144 -0.07 2.13 4.19
C VAL A 144 1.38 2.29 4.64
N GLY A 145 1.69 3.34 5.39
CA GLY A 145 3.01 3.53 6.00
C GLY A 145 3.74 4.77 5.49
N ALA A 146 5.04 4.63 5.21
CA ALA A 146 5.90 5.74 4.79
C ALA A 146 5.88 6.90 5.80
N ASN A 147 6.09 6.57 7.08
CA ASN A 147 5.99 7.56 8.17
C ASN A 147 7.26 8.42 8.33
N ALA A 148 8.45 7.89 8.02
CA ALA A 148 9.70 8.63 8.14
C ALA A 148 9.81 9.75 7.11
N GLN A 149 10.57 10.77 7.49
CA GLN A 149 10.96 11.81 6.56
C GLN A 149 11.87 11.25 5.44
N GLY A 150 11.52 11.49 4.18
CA GLY A 150 12.24 10.96 3.01
C GLY A 150 11.65 9.68 2.40
N SER A 151 10.69 9.03 3.06
CA SER A 151 10.06 7.79 2.59
C SER A 151 9.20 7.97 1.32
N ALA A 152 8.90 9.21 0.90
CA ALA A 152 8.18 9.48 -0.34
C ALA A 152 8.91 8.94 -1.59
N ALA A 153 10.22 8.74 -1.54
CA ALA A 153 10.96 8.08 -2.61
C ALA A 153 10.51 6.62 -2.81
N ASN A 154 10.28 5.88 -1.73
CA ASN A 154 9.76 4.51 -1.78
C ASN A 154 8.33 4.48 -2.32
N VAL A 155 7.48 5.41 -1.88
CA VAL A 155 6.11 5.56 -2.41
C VAL A 155 6.15 5.79 -3.92
N ARG A 156 6.94 6.76 -4.40
CA ARG A 156 7.09 7.03 -5.84
C ARG A 156 7.62 5.82 -6.61
N GLY A 157 8.58 5.10 -6.03
CA GLY A 157 9.10 3.86 -6.61
C GLY A 157 8.01 2.79 -6.81
N VAL A 158 7.18 2.55 -5.79
CA VAL A 158 6.05 1.63 -5.89
C VAL A 158 5.01 2.12 -6.90
N LEU A 159 4.66 3.41 -6.89
CA LEU A 159 3.72 3.99 -7.86
C LEU A 159 4.22 3.85 -9.30
N SER A 160 5.53 3.98 -9.54
CA SER A 160 6.12 3.76 -10.87
C SER A 160 5.94 2.32 -11.32
N VAL A 161 6.13 1.34 -10.43
CA VAL A 161 5.91 -0.08 -10.75
C VAL A 161 4.43 -0.35 -10.99
N LEU A 162 3.53 0.18 -10.17
CA LEU A 162 2.09 0.02 -10.37
C LEU A 162 1.65 0.58 -11.72
N ARG A 163 2.16 1.76 -12.12
CA ARG A 163 1.91 2.35 -13.44
C ARG A 163 2.41 1.49 -14.59
N GLU A 164 3.62 0.95 -14.46
CA GLU A 164 4.19 0.04 -15.46
C GLU A 164 3.30 -1.20 -15.68
N LEU A 165 2.67 -1.68 -14.61
CA LEU A 165 1.77 -2.84 -14.63
C LEU A 165 0.30 -2.47 -14.91
N GLY A 166 -0.03 -1.20 -15.15
CA GLY A 166 -1.40 -0.73 -15.38
C GLY A 166 -2.32 -0.78 -14.15
N LEU A 167 -1.75 -0.81 -12.95
CA LEU A 167 -2.45 -0.93 -11.66
C LEU A 167 -2.64 0.42 -10.95
N GLU A 168 -2.16 1.53 -11.52
CA GLU A 168 -2.19 2.84 -10.86
C GLU A 168 -3.60 3.35 -10.61
N ARG A 169 -4.57 2.92 -11.43
CA ARG A 169 -6.00 3.23 -11.26
C ARG A 169 -6.72 2.29 -10.29
N CYS A 170 -6.03 1.23 -9.84
CA CYS A 170 -6.57 0.24 -8.91
C CYS A 170 -6.32 0.61 -7.45
N ILE A 171 -5.66 1.74 -7.16
CA ILE A 171 -5.44 2.20 -5.78
C ILE A 171 -6.79 2.64 -5.20
N THR A 172 -7.31 1.85 -4.27
CA THR A 172 -8.62 2.08 -3.64
C THR A 172 -8.50 2.58 -2.21
N MET A 173 -7.32 2.45 -1.59
CA MET A 173 -7.06 2.95 -0.24
C MET A 173 -5.61 3.40 -0.13
N ALA A 174 -5.37 4.51 0.56
CA ALA A 174 -4.03 4.89 0.94
C ALA A 174 -3.99 5.67 2.25
N SER A 175 -3.04 5.34 3.11
CA SER A 175 -2.73 6.12 4.31
C SER A 175 -1.22 6.22 4.48
N LEU A 176 -0.67 7.33 4.01
CA LEU A 176 0.76 7.59 3.96
C LEU A 176 1.13 8.70 4.95
N GLY A 177 2.24 8.56 5.67
CA GLY A 177 2.76 9.60 6.56
C GLY A 177 1.89 9.93 7.78
N ASN A 178 0.90 9.10 8.09
CA ASN A 178 -0.09 9.33 9.15
C ASN A 178 0.25 8.62 10.48
N ASN A 179 1.49 8.18 10.66
CA ASN A 179 2.01 7.50 11.85
C ASN A 179 1.31 6.18 12.19
N TYR A 180 0.69 5.52 11.19
CA TYR A 180 0.20 4.15 11.38
C TYR A 180 1.36 3.18 11.29
N THR A 181 1.57 2.43 12.35
CA THR A 181 2.68 1.47 12.47
C THR A 181 2.33 0.11 11.92
N SER A 182 1.07 -0.14 11.53
CA SER A 182 0.63 -1.43 11.02
C SER A 182 -0.38 -1.33 9.88
N ALA A 183 -0.30 -2.29 8.97
CA ALA A 183 -1.23 -2.51 7.88
C ALA A 183 -1.76 -3.94 7.90
N MET A 184 -3.06 -4.08 7.64
CA MET A 184 -3.76 -5.36 7.61
C MET A 184 -4.55 -5.49 6.31
N LEU A 185 -4.65 -6.70 5.79
CA LEU A 185 -5.47 -7.08 4.65
C LEU A 185 -6.33 -8.28 5.04
N HIS A 186 -7.63 -8.08 5.14
CA HIS A 186 -8.58 -9.17 5.31
C HIS A 186 -8.84 -9.84 3.97
N VAL A 187 -8.46 -11.11 3.86
CA VAL A 187 -8.44 -11.85 2.58
C VAL A 187 -9.84 -12.07 2.02
N GLY A 188 -10.81 -12.50 2.84
CA GLY A 188 -12.16 -12.82 2.36
C GLY A 188 -12.98 -11.61 1.90
N TYR A 189 -12.95 -10.51 2.66
CA TYR A 189 -13.62 -9.26 2.27
C TYR A 189 -12.78 -8.44 1.27
N GLY A 190 -11.48 -8.71 1.19
CA GLY A 190 -10.53 -7.91 0.44
C GLY A 190 -10.47 -6.47 0.93
N GLU A 191 -10.53 -6.28 2.26
CA GLU A 191 -10.50 -4.97 2.89
C GLU A 191 -9.15 -4.69 3.54
N GLY A 192 -8.65 -3.47 3.37
CA GLY A 192 -7.44 -2.98 4.03
C GLY A 192 -7.78 -2.24 5.32
N TYR A 193 -6.95 -2.40 6.34
CA TYR A 193 -7.07 -1.67 7.60
C TYR A 193 -5.72 -1.11 8.03
N VAL A 194 -5.78 -0.03 8.81
CA VAL A 194 -4.63 0.55 9.49
C VAL A 194 -4.73 0.24 10.98
N GLY A 195 -3.60 -0.15 11.57
CA GLY A 195 -3.45 -0.37 13.00
C GLY A 195 -2.63 0.74 13.65
N PHE A 196 -2.89 0.98 14.92
CA PHE A 196 -2.05 1.77 15.81
C PHE A 196 -1.50 0.86 16.91
N GLY A 197 -0.25 1.11 17.29
CA GLY A 197 0.40 0.60 18.49
C GLY A 197 0.98 1.81 19.21
#